data_AF-A0A0B1TJD1-F1
#
_entry.id   AF-A0A0B1TJD1-F1
#
_cell.length_a   1.000
_cell.length_b   1.000
_cell.length_c   1.000
_cell.angle_alpha   90.00
_cell.angle_beta   90.00
_cell.angle_gamma   90.00
#
_symmetry.space_group_name_H-M   'P 1'
#
loop_
_entity.id
_entity.type
_entity.pdbx_description
1 polymer ?
#
loop_
_entity_poly.entity_id
_entity_poly.type
_entity_poly.pdbx_seq_one_letter_code
_entity_poly.pdbx_strand_id
1 'polypeptide(L)'
;MNCPSSSSDTIFRIELPNGKTTVISHGNQDPKQLLEKVCIKLAVQPDFFELIRGDDGGWKLSMREEYEVEKRHAKLGLTIYAYNDNGIIKAEVRGVTPYAPEGADIGDMVISVDGKLISNVTSAADVERLLTEGRLIRLRKGRKTKPSTDSVKVRHISASDAFQAEHLINPTQMPVSEKPRLPKLCAQAESAASEAARAKAEERLLRSIEELLQTEKKYVDDLREMIERYLSIPSVREIMESALRLQKMQMAFLDSLEEALGDIGSGDRSARPLVRVTSAMNT
;
A
#
# COMPACT_ATOMS: atom_id res chain seq x y z
N MET A 1 42.69 38.30 17.55
CA MET A 1 41.33 38.63 18.06
C MET A 1 40.35 37.82 17.24
N ASN A 2 39.77 36.77 17.81
CA ASN A 2 38.77 35.95 17.12
C ASN A 2 37.39 36.53 17.42
N CYS A 3 36.76 37.07 16.39
CA CYS A 3 35.36 37.48 16.43
C CYS A 3 34.49 36.22 16.60
N PRO A 4 33.57 36.15 17.59
CA PRO A 4 32.64 35.04 17.65
C PRO A 4 31.62 35.20 16.51
N SER A 5 31.47 34.13 15.72
CA SER A 5 30.46 34.04 14.68
C SER A 5 29.07 34.23 15.31
N SER A 6 28.44 35.36 14.99
CA SER A 6 27.05 35.66 15.35
C SER A 6 26.13 34.62 14.70
N SER A 7 25.78 33.55 15.41
CA SER A 7 24.63 32.73 15.02
C SER A 7 23.39 33.59 15.22
N SER A 8 22.87 34.15 14.13
CA SER A 8 21.59 34.85 14.10
C SER A 8 20.47 33.84 14.38
N ASP A 9 20.25 33.61 15.66
CA ASP A 9 19.23 32.71 16.18
C ASP A 9 17.84 33.27 15.79
N THR A 10 17.05 32.50 15.04
CA THR A 10 15.74 32.95 14.55
C THR A 10 14.70 32.73 15.64
N ILE A 11 13.83 33.73 15.86
CA ILE A 11 12.79 33.66 16.88
C ILE A 11 11.51 33.08 16.27
N PHE A 12 11.10 31.91 16.74
CA PHE A 12 9.84 31.25 16.37
C PHE A 12 8.78 31.47 17.45
N ARG A 13 7.59 31.94 17.02
CA ARG A 13 6.38 31.96 17.84
C ARG A 13 5.58 30.71 17.54
N ILE A 14 5.25 29.96 18.59
CA ILE A 14 4.62 28.65 18.49
C ILE A 14 3.33 28.67 19.28
N GLU A 15 2.21 28.51 18.59
CA GLU A 15 0.90 28.37 19.20
C GLU A 15 0.78 26.99 19.86
N LEU A 16 0.30 26.97 21.11
CA LEU A 16 0.10 25.77 21.90
C LEU A 16 -1.37 25.30 21.81
N PRO A 17 -1.66 24.02 22.11
CA PRO A 17 -3.03 23.49 22.07
C PRO A 17 -4.03 24.23 22.98
N ASN A 18 -3.54 24.92 24.02
CA ASN A 18 -4.37 25.72 24.94
C ASN A 18 -4.59 27.17 24.47
N GLY A 19 -4.21 27.51 23.24
CA GLY A 19 -4.33 28.85 22.65
C GLY A 19 -3.27 29.85 23.12
N LYS A 20 -2.35 29.47 24.01
CA LYS A 20 -1.22 30.32 24.41
C LYS A 20 -0.08 30.21 23.39
N THR A 21 0.81 31.19 23.39
CA THR A 21 2.01 31.17 22.53
C THR A 21 3.26 30.97 23.37
N THR A 22 4.19 30.14 22.90
CA THR A 22 5.56 30.07 23.42
C THR A 22 6.54 30.59 22.36
N VAL A 23 7.65 31.15 22.82
CA VAL A 23 8.70 31.70 21.96
C VAL A 23 9.95 30.83 22.08
N ILE A 24 10.48 30.38 20.95
CA ILE A 24 11.71 29.59 20.86
C ILE A 24 12.70 30.31 19.96
N SER A 25 13.91 30.56 20.48
CA SER A 25 15.04 30.97 19.65
C SER A 25 15.70 29.72 19.08
N HIS A 26 15.88 29.60 17.76
CA HIS A 26 16.54 28.46 17.13
C HIS A 26 17.23 28.89 15.83
N GLY A 27 18.49 28.48 15.64
CA GLY A 27 19.27 28.81 14.46
C GLY A 27 18.93 28.03 13.19
N ASN A 28 18.02 27.04 13.25
CA ASN A 28 17.65 26.18 12.13
C ASN A 28 16.12 26.17 11.92
N GLN A 29 15.68 26.00 10.68
CA GLN A 29 14.26 25.82 10.33
C GLN A 29 13.84 24.34 10.26
N ASP A 30 14.74 23.39 10.57
CA ASP A 30 14.38 21.97 10.63
C ASP A 30 13.26 21.73 11.65
N PRO A 31 12.06 21.30 11.21
CA PRO A 31 10.92 21.13 12.10
C PRO A 31 11.13 20.07 13.17
N LYS A 32 12.00 19.06 12.93
CA LYS A 32 12.30 18.02 13.93
C LYS A 32 13.08 18.59 15.11
N GLN A 33 14.19 19.29 14.82
CA GLN A 33 15.01 19.93 15.86
C GLN A 33 14.24 21.05 16.59
N LEU A 34 13.42 21.80 15.86
CA LEU A 34 12.55 22.82 16.46
C LEU A 34 11.54 22.17 17.42
N LEU A 35 10.88 21.07 17.02
CA LEU A 35 9.94 20.32 17.87
C LEU A 35 10.61 19.82 19.15
N GLU A 36 11.80 19.23 19.05
CA GLU A 36 12.56 18.78 20.24
C GLU A 36 12.80 19.94 21.21
N LYS A 37 13.26 21.09 20.72
CA LYS A 37 13.51 22.27 21.54
C LYS A 37 12.24 22.82 22.21
N VAL A 38 11.11 22.78 21.51
CA VAL A 38 9.80 23.13 22.05
C VAL A 38 9.40 22.19 23.18
N CYS A 39 9.48 20.89 22.93
CA CYS A 39 9.08 19.86 23.88
C CYS A 39 9.94 19.89 25.15
N ILE A 40 11.26 20.12 25.02
CA ILE A 40 12.17 20.32 26.16
C ILE A 40 11.73 21.53 27.00
N LYS A 41 11.45 22.68 26.37
CA LYS A 41 11.03 23.88 27.08
C LYS A 41 9.70 23.68 27.82
N LEU A 42 8.80 22.90 27.25
CA LEU A 42 7.48 22.60 27.82
C LEU A 42 7.50 21.40 28.78
N ALA A 43 8.65 20.73 28.94
CA ALA A 43 8.80 19.50 29.72
C ALA A 43 7.81 18.38 29.30
N VAL A 44 7.63 18.20 27.99
CA VAL A 44 6.77 17.16 27.40
C VAL A 44 7.58 16.23 26.48
N GLN A 45 7.09 15.01 26.25
CA GLN A 45 7.73 14.07 25.33
C GLN A 45 7.39 14.40 23.86
N PRO A 46 8.38 14.47 22.97
CA PRO A 46 8.18 14.89 21.58
C PRO A 46 7.34 13.90 20.74
N ASP A 47 7.30 12.62 21.14
CA ASP A 47 6.61 11.58 20.36
C ASP A 47 5.10 11.75 20.27
N PHE A 48 4.49 12.50 21.21
CA PHE A 48 3.06 12.80 21.25
C PHE A 48 2.67 14.09 20.57
N PHE A 49 3.64 14.85 20.05
CA PHE A 49 3.37 16.14 19.44
C PHE A 49 3.94 16.24 18.03
N GLU A 50 3.40 17.19 17.28
CA GLU A 50 3.99 17.61 16.03
C GLU A 50 3.86 19.12 15.84
N LEU A 51 4.78 19.65 15.02
CA LEU A 51 4.72 21.01 14.54
C LEU A 51 4.02 21.04 13.19
N ILE A 52 2.92 21.78 13.12
CA ILE A 52 2.13 22.05 11.92
C ILE A 52 2.33 23.50 11.55
N ARG A 53 2.47 23.78 10.26
CA ARG A 53 2.54 25.16 9.77
C ARG A 53 1.12 25.70 9.58
N GLY A 54 0.79 26.79 10.27
CA GLY A 54 -0.47 27.49 10.14
C GLY A 54 -0.56 28.25 8.81
N ASP A 55 -1.78 28.65 8.45
CA ASP A 55 -2.04 29.43 7.23
C ASP A 55 -1.39 30.83 7.26
N ASP A 56 -1.15 31.35 8.47
CA ASP A 56 -0.41 32.60 8.73
C ASP A 56 1.13 32.43 8.58
N GLY A 57 1.59 31.24 8.21
CA GLY A 57 3.00 30.88 8.11
C GLY A 57 3.68 30.61 9.46
N GLY A 58 2.95 30.74 10.57
CA GLY A 58 3.40 30.44 11.92
C GLY A 58 3.45 28.94 12.21
N TRP A 59 4.01 28.57 13.36
CA TRP A 59 4.08 27.19 13.81
C TRP A 59 3.06 26.94 14.92
N LYS A 60 2.38 25.81 14.84
CA LYS A 60 1.45 25.33 15.85
C LYS A 60 1.89 23.97 16.36
N LEU A 61 1.99 23.83 17.67
CA LEU A 61 2.19 22.55 18.32
C LEU A 61 0.82 21.86 18.44
N SER A 62 0.70 20.71 17.80
CA SER A 62 -0.49 19.86 17.87
C SER A 62 -0.16 18.55 18.57
N MET A 63 -1.12 17.98 19.27
CA MET A 63 -1.03 16.61 19.76
C MET A 63 -1.26 15.65 18.59
N ARG A 64 -0.46 14.59 18.51
CA ARG A 64 -0.64 13.51 17.53
C ARG A 64 -1.85 12.68 17.94
N GLU A 65 -2.70 12.42 16.97
CA GLU A 65 -3.89 11.59 17.17
C GLU A 65 -3.49 10.10 17.07
N GLU A 66 -3.72 9.37 18.16
CA GLU A 66 -3.58 7.92 18.21
C GLU A 66 -4.94 7.28 18.44
N TYR A 67 -5.17 6.14 17.79
CA TYR A 67 -6.42 5.39 17.88
C TYR A 67 -6.13 3.90 17.76
N GLU A 68 -7.10 3.08 18.18
CA GLU A 68 -6.96 1.63 18.19
C GLU A 68 -7.88 0.99 17.17
N VAL A 69 -7.36 -0.02 16.49
CA VAL A 69 -8.12 -0.87 15.58
C VAL A 69 -8.02 -2.32 16.02
N GLU A 70 -9.16 -3.01 16.04
CA GLU A 70 -9.22 -4.43 16.38
C GLU A 70 -9.33 -5.27 15.11
N LYS A 71 -8.43 -6.26 14.99
CA LYS A 71 -8.40 -7.24 13.92
C LYS A 71 -9.57 -8.21 14.09
N ARG A 72 -10.56 -8.10 13.21
CA ARG A 72 -11.72 -8.99 13.19
C ARG A 72 -11.46 -10.20 12.27
N HIS A 73 -11.86 -11.39 12.71
CA HIS A 73 -11.77 -12.63 11.91
C HIS A 73 -10.37 -12.94 11.35
N ALA A 74 -9.32 -12.60 12.11
CA ALA A 74 -7.92 -12.76 11.70
C ALA A 74 -7.53 -12.01 10.40
N LYS A 75 -8.33 -11.04 9.94
CA LYS A 75 -8.03 -10.17 8.80
C LYS A 75 -7.96 -8.72 9.25
N LEU A 76 -6.89 -8.02 8.86
CA LEU A 76 -6.69 -6.62 9.19
C LEU A 76 -7.18 -5.69 8.07
N GLY A 77 -7.13 -6.13 6.81
CA GLY A 77 -7.46 -5.29 5.66
C GLY A 77 -6.46 -4.14 5.41
N LEU A 78 -5.31 -4.16 6.07
CA LEU A 78 -4.24 -3.19 5.88
C LEU A 78 -3.01 -3.87 5.31
N THR A 79 -2.39 -3.23 4.31
CA THR A 79 -1.03 -3.55 3.87
C THR A 79 -0.08 -2.66 4.66
N ILE A 80 0.77 -3.25 5.49
CA ILE A 80 1.71 -2.53 6.35
C ILE A 80 3.14 -2.83 5.90
N TYR A 81 3.93 -1.78 5.74
CA TYR A 81 5.34 -1.87 5.41
C TYR A 81 6.18 -1.53 6.63
N ALA A 82 6.96 -2.51 7.11
CA ALA A 82 7.93 -2.33 8.19
C ALA A 82 9.34 -2.06 7.64
N TYR A 83 10.02 -1.06 8.19
CA TYR A 83 11.35 -0.65 7.77
C TYR A 83 12.21 -0.19 8.94
N ASN A 84 13.53 -0.24 8.76
CA ASN A 84 14.49 0.29 9.71
C ASN A 84 14.80 1.76 9.36
N ASP A 85 14.56 2.65 10.31
CA ASP A 85 14.93 4.06 10.24
C ASP A 85 15.95 4.35 11.35
N ASN A 86 17.23 4.43 10.96
CA ASN A 86 18.34 4.78 11.86
C ASN A 86 18.43 3.88 13.11
N GLY A 87 18.23 2.57 12.93
CA GLY A 87 18.28 1.58 14.01
C GLY A 87 16.95 1.36 14.72
N ILE A 88 15.92 2.15 14.41
CA ILE A 88 14.58 2.03 15.00
C ILE A 88 13.64 1.44 13.96
N ILE A 89 12.98 0.34 14.32
CA ILE A 89 11.95 -0.25 13.46
C ILE A 89 10.70 0.63 13.48
N LYS A 90 10.17 0.91 12.30
CA LYS A 90 8.92 1.64 12.05
C LYS A 90 8.02 0.82 11.14
N ALA A 91 6.71 1.04 11.23
CA ALA A 91 5.77 0.45 10.29
C ALA A 91 4.70 1.46 9.87
N GLU A 92 4.37 1.44 8.58
CA GLU A 92 3.47 2.41 7.94
C GLU A 92 2.41 1.68 7.11
N VAL A 93 1.17 2.15 7.17
CA VAL A 93 0.08 1.67 6.32
C VAL A 93 0.30 2.15 4.88
N ARG A 94 0.43 1.20 3.96
CA ARG A 94 0.65 1.44 2.52
C ARG A 94 -0.57 1.09 1.64
N GLY A 95 -1.52 0.36 2.19
CA GLY A 95 -2.75 -0.01 1.49
C GLY A 95 -3.87 -0.27 2.47
N VAL A 96 -5.09 0.04 2.05
CA VAL A 96 -6.32 -0.14 2.82
C VAL A 96 -7.33 -0.85 1.90
N THR A 97 -7.89 -1.97 2.36
CA THR A 97 -8.94 -2.69 1.65
C THR A 97 -10.33 -2.22 2.08
N PRO A 98 -11.40 -2.49 1.31
CA PRO A 98 -12.76 -2.05 1.66
C PRO A 98 -13.32 -2.58 2.99
N TYR A 99 -12.73 -3.64 3.53
CA TYR A 99 -13.12 -4.26 4.79
C TYR A 99 -12.15 -3.95 5.94
N ALA A 100 -11.21 -3.02 5.73
CA ALA A 100 -10.34 -2.54 6.79
C ALA A 100 -11.15 -1.83 7.90
N PRO A 101 -10.64 -1.79 9.14
CA PRO A 101 -11.24 -1.02 10.21
C PRO A 101 -11.49 0.44 9.80
N GLU A 102 -12.68 0.96 10.12
CA GLU A 102 -13.04 2.34 9.83
C GLU A 102 -12.03 3.32 10.46
N GLY A 103 -11.66 4.34 9.68
CA GLY A 103 -10.71 5.35 10.11
C GLY A 103 -9.25 4.99 9.92
N ALA A 104 -8.88 3.83 9.37
CA ALA A 104 -7.49 3.57 8.96
C ALA A 104 -7.19 4.19 7.59
N ASP A 105 -6.13 5.00 7.49
CA ASP A 105 -5.73 5.67 6.25
C ASP A 105 -4.31 5.26 5.81
N ILE A 106 -4.04 5.36 4.50
CA ILE A 106 -2.68 5.24 3.96
C ILE A 106 -1.81 6.36 4.54
N GLY A 107 -0.62 6.00 5.01
CA GLY A 107 0.33 6.89 5.68
C GLY A 107 0.23 6.87 7.21
N ASP A 108 -0.78 6.20 7.78
CA ASP A 108 -0.86 6.01 9.23
C ASP A 108 0.30 5.13 9.73
N MET A 109 0.84 5.49 10.91
CA MET A 109 1.99 4.79 11.51
C MET A 109 1.51 3.79 12.55
N VAL A 110 2.07 2.59 12.54
CA VAL A 110 1.80 1.59 13.58
C VAL A 110 2.68 1.87 14.79
N ILE A 111 2.05 2.14 15.93
CA ILE A 111 2.73 2.46 17.19
C ILE A 111 2.96 1.20 18.01
N SER A 112 1.93 0.38 18.17
CA SER A 112 2.02 -0.88 18.92
C SER A 112 1.04 -1.93 18.44
N VAL A 113 1.34 -3.19 18.72
CA VAL A 113 0.41 -4.33 18.57
C VAL A 113 0.29 -5.05 19.91
N ASP A 114 -0.92 -5.23 20.40
CA ASP A 114 -1.25 -5.78 21.73
C ASP A 114 -0.41 -5.14 22.86
N GLY A 115 -0.23 -3.83 22.79
CA GLY A 115 0.57 -3.05 23.74
C GLY A 115 2.09 -3.13 23.54
N LYS A 116 2.60 -3.98 22.64
CA LYS A 116 4.04 -4.03 22.32
C LYS A 116 4.39 -2.98 21.28
N LEU A 117 5.25 -2.03 21.65
CA LEU A 117 5.73 -0.96 20.78
C LEU A 117 6.53 -1.50 19.60
N ILE A 118 6.23 -1.01 18.39
CA ILE A 118 6.97 -1.34 17.17
C ILE A 118 8.41 -0.84 17.24
N SER A 119 8.65 0.31 17.87
CA SER A 119 9.99 0.88 18.04
C SER A 119 10.96 0.00 18.83
N ASN A 120 10.44 -0.89 19.68
CA ASN A 120 11.23 -1.80 20.51
C ASN A 120 11.44 -3.18 19.85
N VAL A 121 10.95 -3.35 18.63
CA VAL A 121 11.07 -4.59 17.86
C VAL A 121 12.42 -4.60 17.14
N THR A 122 13.05 -5.77 17.08
CA THR A 122 14.40 -5.97 16.54
C THR A 122 14.47 -6.09 15.03
N SER A 123 13.37 -6.50 14.37
CA SER A 123 13.35 -6.72 12.92
C SER A 123 11.98 -6.53 12.29
N ALA A 124 11.93 -6.29 10.98
CA ALA A 124 10.69 -6.23 10.21
C ALA A 124 9.91 -7.56 10.24
N ALA A 125 10.60 -8.71 10.26
CA ALA A 125 9.98 -10.03 10.36
C ALA A 125 9.25 -10.22 11.70
N ASP A 126 9.80 -9.68 12.79
CA ASP A 126 9.13 -9.70 14.09
C ASP A 126 7.88 -8.81 14.09
N VAL A 127 7.89 -7.69 13.35
CA VAL A 127 6.70 -6.84 13.17
C VAL A 127 5.63 -7.58 12.38
N GLU A 128 6.00 -8.28 11.32
CA GLU A 128 5.08 -9.11 10.54
C GLU A 128 4.43 -10.20 11.41
N ARG A 129 5.21 -10.88 12.25
CA ARG A 129 4.69 -11.87 13.21
C ARG A 129 3.70 -11.22 14.18
N LEU A 130 4.05 -10.06 14.77
CA LEU A 130 3.15 -9.33 15.66
C LEU A 130 1.83 -8.95 14.97
N LEU A 131 1.88 -8.43 13.74
CA LEU A 131 0.68 -8.06 12.98
C LEU A 131 -0.16 -9.27 12.54
N THR A 132 0.49 -10.42 12.37
CA THR A 132 -0.16 -11.68 12.01
C THR A 132 -0.93 -12.26 13.19
N GLU A 133 -0.29 -12.35 14.35
CA GLU A 133 -0.85 -12.96 15.56
C GLU A 133 -1.74 -12.00 16.36
N GLY A 134 -1.35 -10.73 16.39
CA GLY A 134 -1.93 -9.73 17.26
C GLY A 134 -3.32 -9.26 16.84
N ARG A 135 -4.06 -8.76 17.82
CA ARG A 135 -5.48 -8.40 17.64
C ARG A 135 -5.72 -6.91 17.73
N LEU A 136 -5.11 -6.23 18.69
CA LEU A 136 -5.30 -4.81 18.91
C LEU A 136 -4.10 -4.04 18.39
N ILE A 137 -4.33 -3.15 17.42
CA ILE A 137 -3.27 -2.37 16.79
C ILE A 137 -3.52 -0.91 17.10
N ARG A 138 -2.53 -0.25 17.70
CA ARG A 138 -2.56 1.19 17.92
C ARG A 138 -1.89 1.89 16.75
N LEU A 139 -2.66 2.70 16.05
CA LEU A 139 -2.24 3.50 14.92
C LEU A 139 -2.14 4.97 15.32
N ARG A 140 -1.28 5.70 14.62
CA ARG A 140 -1.16 7.15 14.72
C ARG A 140 -1.42 7.76 13.36
N LYS A 141 -2.22 8.83 13.33
CA LYS A 141 -2.56 9.49 12.09
C LYS A 141 -1.33 9.97 11.33
N GLY A 142 -1.26 9.56 10.07
CA GLY A 142 -0.27 9.98 9.11
C GLY A 142 -0.47 11.44 8.75
N ARG A 143 0.61 12.11 8.37
CA ARG A 143 0.50 13.47 7.85
C ARG A 143 -0.21 13.43 6.51
N LYS A 144 -1.40 14.03 6.43
CA LYS A 144 -2.03 14.36 5.15
C LYS A 144 -1.17 15.43 4.46
N THR A 145 -0.18 15.00 3.70
CA THR A 145 0.41 15.88 2.69
C THR A 145 -0.70 16.12 1.67
N LYS A 146 -1.22 17.35 1.60
CA LYS A 146 -2.07 17.75 0.47
C LYS A 146 -1.31 17.33 -0.80
N PRO A 147 -1.94 16.64 -1.76
CA PRO A 147 -1.27 16.31 -3.01
C PRO A 147 -0.94 17.64 -3.69
N SER A 148 0.34 18.00 -3.68
CA SER A 148 0.87 18.98 -4.60
C SER A 148 0.62 18.41 -5.99
N THR A 149 -0.23 19.09 -6.76
CA THR A 149 -0.35 18.94 -8.20
C THR A 149 0.97 19.32 -8.86
N ASP A 150 1.95 18.42 -8.74
CA ASP A 150 3.12 18.37 -9.60
C ASP A 150 3.19 16.94 -10.11
N SER A 151 2.61 16.77 -11.28
CA SER A 151 2.71 15.56 -12.10
C SER A 151 4.17 15.28 -12.42
N VAL A 152 4.82 14.51 -11.55
CA VAL A 152 6.08 13.84 -11.87
C VAL A 152 5.75 12.76 -12.88
N LYS A 153 6.03 13.06 -14.15
CA LYS A 153 6.08 12.07 -15.24
C LYS A 153 7.09 10.99 -14.85
N VAL A 154 6.58 9.87 -14.36
CA VAL A 154 7.35 8.63 -14.22
C VAL A 154 7.70 8.19 -15.65
N ARG A 155 8.95 8.41 -16.04
CA ARG A 155 9.54 7.72 -17.18
C ARG A 155 9.71 6.26 -16.79
N HIS A 156 8.99 5.38 -17.46
CA HIS A 156 9.28 3.96 -17.48
C HIS A 156 10.74 3.77 -17.91
N ILE A 157 11.59 3.27 -17.01
CA ILE A 157 12.86 2.66 -17.36
C ILE A 157 12.62 1.16 -17.19
N SER A 158 12.42 0.49 -18.31
CA SER A 158 12.34 -0.97 -18.41
C SER A 158 13.73 -1.53 -18.14
N ALA A 159 13.80 -2.51 -17.22
CA ALA A 159 15.00 -3.28 -16.96
C ALA A 159 15.25 -4.28 -18.10
N SER A 160 16.15 -3.93 -19.00
CA SER A 160 16.90 -4.85 -19.84
C SER A 160 18.21 -4.17 -20.22
N ASP A 161 19.32 -4.89 -20.02
CA ASP A 161 20.69 -4.61 -20.46
C ASP A 161 21.69 -4.27 -19.34
N ALA A 162 21.93 -5.28 -18.51
CA ALA A 162 23.25 -5.52 -17.95
C ALA A 162 24.02 -6.41 -18.93
N PHE A 163 25.10 -5.90 -19.54
CA PHE A 163 26.43 -6.51 -19.68
C PHE A 163 27.25 -5.88 -20.84
N GLN A 164 28.52 -5.64 -20.52
CA GLN A 164 29.70 -5.42 -21.39
C GLN A 164 29.82 -4.11 -22.18
N ALA A 165 30.53 -3.17 -21.56
CA ALA A 165 31.38 -2.21 -22.25
C ALA A 165 32.81 -2.78 -22.29
N GLU A 166 33.33 -3.10 -23.48
CA GLU A 166 34.76 -3.13 -23.74
C GLU A 166 35.05 -2.82 -25.22
N HIS A 167 36.10 -2.00 -25.40
CA HIS A 167 36.93 -1.81 -26.60
C HIS A 167 36.46 -0.84 -27.73
N LEU A 168 36.95 0.39 -27.60
CA LEU A 168 37.33 1.31 -28.70
C LEU A 168 38.47 0.71 -29.53
N ILE A 169 38.30 0.52 -30.85
CA ILE A 169 39.32 0.78 -31.88
C ILE A 169 38.60 1.20 -33.18
N ASN A 170 38.86 2.43 -33.64
CA ASN A 170 38.66 2.94 -35.01
C ASN A 170 40.02 2.72 -35.76
N PRO A 171 40.22 2.82 -37.11
CA PRO A 171 39.38 3.57 -38.07
C PRO A 171 39.40 3.14 -39.57
N THR A 172 38.61 3.85 -40.39
CA THR A 172 38.79 4.21 -41.83
C THR A 172 38.84 3.14 -42.94
N GLN A 173 37.86 3.16 -43.87
CA GLN A 173 37.97 3.58 -45.30
C GLN A 173 36.84 3.00 -46.18
N MET A 174 36.23 3.87 -46.99
CA MET A 174 35.40 3.61 -48.20
C MET A 174 36.32 3.28 -49.41
N PRO A 175 35.86 2.98 -50.67
CA PRO A 175 34.50 2.85 -51.25
C PRO A 175 34.33 1.60 -52.20
N VAL A 176 33.16 1.47 -52.86
CA VAL A 176 32.93 1.16 -54.31
C VAL A 176 31.67 0.29 -54.58
N SER A 177 30.89 0.74 -55.57
CA SER A 177 29.71 0.24 -56.31
C SER A 177 29.69 -1.27 -56.65
N GLU A 178 28.62 -1.99 -57.04
CA GLU A 178 27.42 -1.67 -57.84
C GLU A 178 26.42 -2.89 -57.88
N LYS A 179 25.10 -2.62 -57.87
CA LYS A 179 23.97 -3.35 -58.54
C LYS A 179 23.42 -4.73 -58.04
N PRO A 180 22.18 -5.15 -58.42
CA PRO A 180 21.10 -5.51 -57.47
C PRO A 180 20.52 -6.93 -57.63
N ARG A 181 19.96 -7.54 -56.57
CA ARG A 181 19.03 -8.69 -56.69
C ARG A 181 17.90 -8.66 -55.63
N LEU A 182 16.73 -9.08 -56.11
CA LEU A 182 15.35 -9.07 -55.58
C LEU A 182 15.11 -9.90 -54.28
N PRO A 183 13.92 -9.79 -53.65
CA PRO A 183 13.73 -9.83 -52.20
C PRO A 183 13.45 -11.23 -51.64
N LYS A 184 13.92 -11.49 -50.40
CA LYS A 184 13.48 -12.64 -49.60
C LYS A 184 12.29 -12.25 -48.73
N LEU A 185 11.10 -12.64 -49.20
CA LEU A 185 9.89 -12.87 -48.42
C LEU A 185 10.17 -13.86 -47.28
N CYS A 186 10.48 -13.39 -46.05
CA CYS A 186 10.54 -14.28 -44.88
C CYS A 186 10.08 -13.64 -43.54
N ALA A 187 9.65 -12.37 -43.50
CA ALA A 187 9.29 -11.73 -42.23
C ALA A 187 7.82 -11.92 -41.79
N GLN A 188 6.94 -12.46 -42.64
CA GLN A 188 5.51 -12.59 -42.33
C GLN A 188 5.12 -13.91 -41.64
N ALA A 189 5.94 -14.95 -41.76
CA ALA A 189 5.64 -16.27 -41.15
C ALA A 189 5.89 -16.30 -39.63
N GLU A 190 6.84 -15.50 -39.13
CA GLU A 190 7.20 -15.47 -37.71
C GLU A 190 6.16 -14.72 -36.86
N SER A 191 5.51 -13.70 -37.43
CA SER A 191 4.42 -12.94 -36.77
C SER A 191 3.17 -13.80 -36.55
N ALA A 192 2.74 -14.55 -37.57
CA ALA A 192 1.57 -15.41 -37.49
C ALA A 192 1.77 -16.61 -36.54
N ALA A 193 2.99 -17.16 -36.47
CA ALA A 193 3.33 -18.22 -35.52
C ALA A 193 3.30 -17.71 -34.05
N SER A 194 3.74 -16.47 -33.82
CA SER A 194 3.70 -15.80 -32.51
C SER A 194 2.27 -15.50 -32.05
N GLU A 195 1.41 -15.01 -32.94
CA GLU A 195 -0.01 -14.77 -32.64
C GLU A 195 -0.78 -16.07 -32.37
N ALA A 196 -0.52 -17.14 -33.12
CA ALA A 196 -1.11 -18.45 -32.88
C ALA A 196 -0.65 -19.07 -31.54
N ALA A 197 0.60 -18.84 -31.13
CA ALA A 197 1.10 -19.27 -29.83
C ALA A 197 0.44 -18.50 -28.68
N ARG A 198 0.24 -17.19 -28.85
CA ARG A 198 -0.45 -16.32 -27.90
C ARG A 198 -1.92 -16.71 -27.74
N ALA A 199 -2.63 -16.95 -28.84
CA ALA A 199 -4.02 -17.40 -28.81
C ALA A 199 -4.18 -18.73 -28.06
N LYS A 200 -3.26 -19.68 -28.29
CA LYS A 200 -3.23 -20.96 -27.54
C LYS A 200 -2.95 -20.76 -26.05
N ALA A 201 -2.11 -19.80 -25.68
CA ALA A 201 -1.84 -19.48 -24.28
C ALA A 201 -3.06 -18.85 -23.59
N GLU A 202 -3.76 -17.97 -24.29
CA GLU A 202 -5.00 -17.34 -23.83
C GLU A 202 -6.13 -18.37 -23.65
N GLU A 203 -6.31 -19.29 -24.60
CA GLU A 203 -7.28 -20.39 -24.47
C GLU A 203 -6.98 -21.29 -23.26
N ARG A 204 -5.70 -21.61 -23.02
CA ARG A 204 -5.27 -22.39 -21.86
C ARG A 204 -5.57 -21.65 -20.56
N LEU A 205 -5.29 -20.35 -20.50
CA LEU A 205 -5.58 -19.53 -19.34
C LEU A 205 -7.08 -19.49 -19.05
N LEU A 206 -7.92 -19.26 -20.06
CA LEU A 206 -9.38 -19.26 -19.91
C LEU A 206 -9.88 -20.59 -19.38
N ARG A 207 -9.36 -21.71 -19.91
CA ARG A 207 -9.69 -23.05 -19.43
C ARG A 207 -9.30 -23.25 -17.95
N SER A 208 -8.11 -22.80 -17.54
CA SER A 208 -7.69 -22.88 -16.14
C SER A 208 -8.53 -22.01 -15.21
N ILE A 209 -8.99 -20.84 -15.66
CA ILE A 209 -9.88 -19.99 -14.85
C ILE A 209 -11.29 -20.62 -14.73
N GLU A 210 -11.79 -21.24 -15.80
CA GLU A 210 -13.04 -22.00 -15.75
C GLU A 210 -12.93 -23.20 -14.79
N GLU A 211 -11.83 -23.96 -14.85
CA GLU A 211 -11.56 -25.04 -13.89
C GLU A 211 -11.55 -24.54 -12.45
N LEU A 212 -10.92 -23.38 -12.20
CA LEU A 212 -10.93 -22.74 -10.88
C LEU A 212 -12.36 -22.45 -10.41
N LEU A 213 -13.20 -21.86 -11.26
CA LEU A 213 -14.61 -21.59 -10.95
C LEU A 213 -15.36 -22.87 -10.60
N GLN A 214 -15.19 -23.93 -11.40
CA GLN A 214 -15.86 -25.21 -11.15
C GLN A 214 -15.41 -25.86 -9.85
N THR A 215 -14.12 -25.76 -9.52
CA THR A 215 -13.62 -26.27 -8.23
C THR A 215 -14.17 -25.49 -7.04
N GLU A 216 -14.34 -24.17 -7.17
CA GLU A 216 -14.93 -23.34 -6.12
C GLU A 216 -16.41 -23.66 -5.91
N LYS A 217 -17.19 -23.81 -7.00
CA LYS A 217 -18.60 -24.24 -6.92
C LYS A 217 -18.75 -25.54 -6.14
N LYS A 218 -17.95 -26.53 -6.53
CA LYS A 218 -17.96 -27.84 -5.88
C LYS A 218 -17.59 -27.73 -4.40
N TYR A 219 -16.57 -26.95 -4.07
CA TYR A 219 -16.16 -26.75 -2.68
C TYR A 219 -17.25 -26.09 -1.83
N VAL A 220 -17.93 -25.07 -2.35
CA VAL A 220 -19.06 -24.41 -1.69
C VAL A 220 -20.24 -25.36 -1.48
N ASP A 221 -20.55 -26.20 -2.48
CA ASP A 221 -21.61 -27.20 -2.39
C ASP A 221 -21.27 -28.30 -1.36
N ASP A 222 -20.03 -28.82 -1.37
CA ASP A 222 -19.56 -29.81 -0.39
C ASP A 222 -19.63 -29.23 1.04
N LEU A 223 -19.26 -27.95 1.23
CA LEU A 223 -19.40 -27.26 2.51
C LEU A 223 -20.86 -27.13 2.93
N ARG A 224 -21.76 -26.79 2.00
CA ARG A 224 -23.21 -26.72 2.26
C ARG A 224 -23.73 -28.05 2.75
N GLU A 225 -23.42 -29.12 2.03
CA GLU A 225 -23.85 -30.48 2.34
C GLU A 225 -23.35 -30.93 3.73
N MET A 226 -22.09 -30.61 4.07
CA MET A 226 -21.54 -30.91 5.38
C MET A 226 -22.29 -30.13 6.49
N ILE A 227 -22.52 -28.84 6.32
CA ILE A 227 -23.21 -28.02 7.33
C ILE A 227 -24.64 -28.53 7.54
N GLU A 228 -25.38 -28.79 6.46
CA GLU A 228 -26.76 -29.28 6.54
C GLU A 228 -26.87 -30.60 7.30
N ARG A 229 -25.91 -31.50 7.12
CA ARG A 229 -25.89 -32.80 7.81
C ARG A 229 -25.52 -32.72 9.28
N TYR A 230 -24.53 -31.89 9.63
CA TYR A 230 -23.90 -31.96 10.94
C TYR A 230 -24.27 -30.82 11.89
N LEU A 231 -24.87 -29.71 11.41
CA LEU A 231 -25.18 -28.54 12.25
C LEU A 231 -26.19 -28.85 13.37
N SER A 232 -27.06 -29.83 13.16
CA SER A 232 -28.05 -30.27 14.15
C SER A 232 -27.45 -31.10 15.29
N ILE A 233 -26.22 -31.58 15.15
CA ILE A 233 -25.56 -32.44 16.14
C ILE A 233 -24.90 -31.57 17.23
N PRO A 234 -25.36 -31.64 18.49
CA PRO A 234 -24.91 -30.72 19.54
C PRO A 234 -23.40 -30.72 19.80
N SER A 235 -22.76 -31.90 19.69
CA SER A 235 -21.33 -32.07 19.99
C SER A 235 -20.39 -31.39 18.99
N VAL A 236 -20.86 -31.13 17.76
CA VAL A 236 -20.06 -30.52 16.69
C VAL A 236 -20.61 -29.16 16.25
N ARG A 237 -21.65 -28.65 16.91
CA ARG A 237 -22.37 -27.44 16.53
C ARG A 237 -21.45 -26.22 16.39
N GLU A 238 -20.55 -25.98 17.33
CA GLU A 238 -19.63 -24.82 17.29
C GLU A 238 -18.66 -24.88 16.09
N ILE A 239 -18.23 -26.09 15.74
CA ILE A 239 -17.39 -26.33 14.55
C ILE A 239 -18.21 -26.07 13.29
N MET A 240 -19.45 -26.55 13.23
CA MET A 240 -20.34 -26.35 12.10
C MET A 240 -20.80 -24.90 11.94
N GLU A 241 -20.98 -24.15 13.03
CA GLU A 241 -21.21 -22.70 12.99
C GLU A 241 -19.99 -21.95 12.42
N SER A 242 -18.79 -22.46 12.67
CA SER A 242 -17.57 -21.94 12.06
C SER A 242 -17.49 -22.27 10.57
N ALA A 243 -17.88 -23.49 10.18
CA ALA A 243 -18.02 -23.87 8.78
C ALA A 243 -19.10 -23.04 8.06
N LEU A 244 -20.21 -22.69 8.72
CA LEU A 244 -21.25 -21.81 8.18
C LEU A 244 -20.73 -20.40 7.89
N ARG A 245 -19.85 -19.86 8.75
CA ARG A 245 -19.17 -18.59 8.44
C ARG A 245 -18.24 -18.72 7.24
N LEU A 246 -17.51 -19.84 7.12
CA LEU A 246 -16.66 -20.12 5.97
C LEU A 246 -17.49 -20.23 4.68
N GLN A 247 -18.61 -20.96 4.70
CA GLN A 247 -19.51 -21.08 3.56
C GLN A 247 -19.99 -19.71 3.05
N LYS A 248 -20.42 -18.81 3.95
CA LYS A 248 -20.83 -17.44 3.57
C LYS A 248 -19.71 -16.67 2.89
N MET A 249 -18.48 -16.80 3.40
CA MET A 249 -17.31 -16.15 2.79
C MET A 249 -17.02 -16.71 1.40
N GLN A 250 -17.09 -18.03 1.23
CA GLN A 250 -16.79 -18.70 -0.03
C GLN A 250 -17.89 -18.47 -1.08
N MET A 251 -19.16 -18.37 -0.68
CA MET A 251 -20.24 -17.93 -1.57
C MET A 251 -19.99 -16.52 -2.11
N ALA A 252 -19.63 -15.56 -1.26
CA ALA A 252 -19.33 -14.19 -1.73
C ALA A 252 -18.09 -14.14 -2.65
N PHE A 253 -17.09 -14.97 -2.38
CA PHE A 253 -15.94 -15.12 -3.28
C PHE A 253 -16.34 -15.74 -4.62
N LEU A 254 -17.17 -16.78 -4.61
CA LEU A 254 -17.70 -17.41 -5.81
C LEU A 254 -18.50 -16.42 -6.67
N ASP A 255 -19.40 -15.63 -6.05
CA ASP A 255 -20.16 -14.58 -6.75
C ASP A 255 -19.21 -13.57 -7.43
N SER A 256 -18.17 -13.14 -6.71
CA SER A 256 -17.16 -12.20 -7.25
C SER A 256 -16.35 -12.82 -8.40
N LEU A 257 -16.07 -14.12 -8.31
CA LEU A 257 -15.34 -14.87 -9.34
C LEU A 257 -16.20 -15.05 -10.60
N GLU A 258 -17.49 -15.34 -10.45
CA GLU A 258 -18.45 -15.40 -11.55
C GLU A 258 -18.63 -14.04 -12.25
N GLU A 259 -18.71 -12.95 -11.48
CA GLU A 259 -18.77 -11.58 -12.02
C GLU A 259 -17.51 -11.26 -12.85
N ALA A 260 -16.33 -11.49 -12.29
CA ALA A 260 -15.07 -11.24 -12.98
C ALA A 260 -14.90 -12.08 -14.26
N LEU A 261 -15.40 -13.32 -14.27
CA LEU A 261 -15.42 -14.17 -15.46
C LEU A 261 -16.44 -13.68 -16.50
N GLY A 262 -17.60 -13.20 -16.05
CA GLY A 262 -18.60 -12.56 -16.91
C GLY A 262 -18.04 -11.35 -17.65
N ASP A 263 -17.24 -10.51 -16.96
CA ASP A 263 -16.56 -9.36 -17.56
C ASP A 263 -15.59 -9.77 -18.67
N ILE A 264 -14.87 -10.89 -18.49
CA ILE A 264 -13.93 -11.43 -19.49
C ILE A 264 -14.69 -11.95 -20.72
N GLY A 265 -15.81 -12.63 -20.51
CA GLY A 265 -16.64 -13.20 -21.58
C GLY A 265 -17.43 -12.17 -22.39
N SER A 266 -17.73 -10.99 -21.81
CA SER A 266 -18.56 -9.98 -22.49
C SER A 266 -17.87 -9.25 -23.63
N GLY A 267 -16.53 -9.30 -23.72
CA GLY A 267 -15.75 -8.62 -24.78
C GLY A 267 -15.89 -7.09 -24.80
N ASP A 268 -16.76 -6.50 -23.98
CA ASP A 268 -17.07 -5.09 -23.99
C ASP A 268 -16.13 -4.33 -23.06
N ARG A 269 -14.90 -4.11 -23.54
CA ARG A 269 -13.89 -3.29 -22.85
C ARG A 269 -14.29 -1.81 -22.71
N SER A 270 -15.48 -1.40 -23.18
CA SER A 270 -16.02 -0.05 -23.03
C SER A 270 -16.89 0.15 -21.78
N ALA A 271 -17.30 -0.92 -21.09
CA ALA A 271 -18.30 -0.84 -20.02
C ALA A 271 -17.70 -1.09 -18.62
N ARG A 272 -16.59 -0.42 -18.28
CA ARG A 272 -16.20 -0.32 -16.85
C ARG A 272 -17.21 0.58 -16.14
N PRO A 273 -17.89 0.14 -15.07
CA PRO A 273 -18.68 1.05 -14.27
C PRO A 273 -17.74 2.00 -13.53
N LEU A 274 -17.72 3.26 -13.96
CA LEU A 274 -17.30 4.37 -13.11
C LEU A 274 -18.24 4.41 -11.91
N VAL A 275 -17.73 3.99 -10.75
CA VAL A 275 -18.17 4.34 -9.38
C VAL A 275 -19.61 4.87 -9.31
N ARG A 276 -20.59 3.99 -9.04
CA ARG A 276 -21.92 4.43 -8.59
C ARG A 276 -21.85 4.76 -7.11
N VAL A 277 -21.70 6.05 -6.79
CA VAL A 277 -22.07 6.59 -5.48
C VAL A 277 -23.58 6.71 -5.45
N THR A 278 -24.28 5.82 -4.74
CA THR A 278 -25.67 6.04 -4.37
C THR A 278 -25.70 7.01 -3.19
N SER A 279 -25.86 8.30 -3.50
CA SER A 279 -26.33 9.28 -2.52
C SER A 279 -27.79 8.98 -2.20
N ALA A 280 -28.05 8.40 -1.03
CA ALA A 280 -29.38 8.43 -0.44
C ALA A 280 -29.61 9.85 0.10
N MET A 281 -30.40 10.63 -0.63
CA MET A 281 -31.04 11.83 -0.12
C MET A 281 -32.13 11.40 0.87
N ASN A 282 -32.00 11.84 2.12
CA ASN A 282 -33.11 11.90 3.07
C ASN A 282 -33.75 13.30 2.96
N THR A 283 -35.00 13.33 2.49
CA THR A 283 -36.06 14.24 2.97
C THR A 283 -37.31 13.41 3.15
#